data_AF-A0A848YMA1-F1
#
_entry.id   AF-A0A848YMA1-F1
#
_cell.length_a   1.000
_cell.length_b   1.000
_cell.length_c   1.000
_cell.angle_alpha   90.00
_cell.angle_beta   90.00
_cell.angle_gamma   90.00
#
_symmetry.space_group_name_H-M   'P 1'
#
loop_
_entity.id
_entity.type
_entity.pdbx_description
1 polymer ?
#
loop_
_entity_poly.entity_id
_entity_poly.type
_entity_poly.pdbx_seq_one_letter_code
_entity_poly.pdbx_strand_id
1 'polypeptide(L)'
;MLLLAHASFPGQFEAATVDHGLREEAKTECAFVEQVCSERDIACAVLIVQVLEGNLQAQAREARYAALEHWVSDRGLAAIMTAHHADDQAETLLMRLNRGSGVAGLAGVRADQHTEHWTMRIVRPLLGFRRAELESVVSAAGLQAVKDPSNQDDRFDRVRIRLALADADWIDPLAVAQSAQHLADANEALDYEVERFWKQNAQRS
;
A
#
# COMPACT_ATOMS: atom_id res chain seq x y z
N MET A 1 -10.05 4.87 2.42
CA MET A 1 -10.25 3.90 1.32
C MET A 1 -11.65 3.33 1.34
N LEU A 2 -12.07 2.61 2.39
CA LEU A 2 -13.41 1.99 2.48
C LEU A 2 -14.57 2.94 2.10
N LEU A 3 -14.62 4.14 2.70
CA LEU A 3 -15.66 5.13 2.38
C LEU A 3 -15.67 5.57 0.92
N LEU A 4 -14.48 5.77 0.33
CA LEU A 4 -14.34 6.17 -1.06
C LEU A 4 -14.74 5.02 -2.00
N ALA A 5 -14.33 3.79 -1.69
CA ALA A 5 -14.74 2.61 -2.45
C ALA A 5 -16.26 2.41 -2.39
N HIS A 6 -16.88 2.61 -1.22
CA HIS A 6 -18.34 2.54 -1.07
C HIS A 6 -19.06 3.59 -1.92
N ALA A 7 -18.53 4.82 -1.99
CA ALA A 7 -19.11 5.87 -2.81
C ALA A 7 -18.90 5.66 -4.33
N SER A 8 -17.78 5.05 -4.74
CA SER A 8 -17.42 4.88 -6.16
C SER A 8 -17.85 3.54 -6.78
N PHE A 9 -17.89 2.48 -5.98
CA PHE A 9 -18.12 1.10 -6.44
C PHE A 9 -19.14 0.35 -5.56
N PRO A 10 -20.35 0.91 -5.33
CA PRO A 10 -21.32 0.30 -4.44
C PRO A 10 -21.66 -1.13 -4.88
N GLY A 11 -21.56 -2.08 -3.94
CA GLY A 11 -21.82 -3.51 -4.18
C GLY A 11 -20.79 -4.25 -5.06
N GLN A 12 -19.69 -3.60 -5.43
CA GLN A 12 -18.66 -4.17 -6.32
C GLN A 12 -17.32 -4.41 -5.64
N PHE A 13 -17.26 -4.32 -4.32
CA PHE A 13 -16.06 -4.62 -3.53
C PHE A 13 -16.42 -5.28 -2.21
N GLU A 14 -15.43 -5.96 -1.65
CA GLU A 14 -15.46 -6.52 -0.32
C GLU A 14 -14.30 -5.94 0.50
N ALA A 15 -14.43 -5.97 1.82
CA ALA A 15 -13.38 -5.55 2.74
C ALA A 15 -12.74 -6.77 3.41
N ALA A 16 -11.43 -6.71 3.60
CA ALA A 16 -10.71 -7.67 4.43
C ALA A 16 -9.79 -6.90 5.38
N THR A 17 -9.85 -7.23 6.66
CA THR A 17 -8.89 -6.79 7.68
C THR A 17 -8.05 -7.98 8.11
N VAL A 18 -6.77 -7.77 8.39
CA VAL A 18 -5.83 -8.85 8.74
C VAL A 18 -5.40 -8.70 10.17
N ASP A 19 -5.67 -9.73 10.99
CA ASP A 19 -5.19 -9.84 12.36
C ASP A 19 -3.93 -10.70 12.38
N HIS A 20 -2.79 -10.07 12.68
CA HIS A 20 -1.48 -10.72 12.77
C HIS A 20 -1.27 -11.45 14.10
N GLY A 21 -2.19 -11.34 15.05
CA GLY A 21 -2.07 -11.93 16.39
C GLY A 21 -0.96 -11.34 17.25
N LEU A 22 -0.40 -10.18 16.84
CA LEU A 22 0.74 -9.55 17.50
C LEU A 22 0.36 -8.66 18.69
N ARG A 23 -0.90 -8.21 18.74
CA ARG A 23 -1.42 -7.25 19.73
C ARG A 23 -2.82 -7.67 20.17
N GLU A 24 -3.16 -7.47 21.43
CA GLU A 24 -4.52 -7.74 21.91
C GLU A 24 -5.53 -6.74 21.32
N GLU A 25 -5.10 -5.49 21.09
CA GLU A 25 -5.93 -4.42 20.52
C GLU A 25 -6.30 -4.68 19.05
N ALA A 26 -5.59 -5.58 18.35
CA ALA A 26 -5.89 -5.96 16.97
C ALA A 26 -7.32 -6.53 16.83
N LYS A 27 -7.81 -7.23 17.87
CA LYS A 27 -9.19 -7.74 17.89
C LYS A 27 -10.22 -6.62 17.91
N THR A 28 -9.99 -5.59 18.73
CA THR A 28 -10.87 -4.42 18.81
C THR A 28 -10.81 -3.60 17.51
N GLU A 29 -9.63 -3.46 16.92
CA GLU A 29 -9.43 -2.85 15.60
C GLU A 29 -10.21 -3.58 14.50
N CYS A 30 -10.14 -4.91 14.47
CA CYS A 30 -10.87 -5.72 13.49
C CYS A 30 -12.39 -5.62 13.68
N ALA A 31 -12.87 -5.71 14.92
CA ALA A 31 -14.29 -5.56 15.24
C ALA A 31 -14.85 -4.19 14.83
N PHE A 32 -14.04 -3.12 14.98
CA PHE A 32 -14.42 -1.80 14.50
C PHE A 32 -14.58 -1.76 12.97
N VAL A 33 -13.66 -2.37 12.22
CA VAL A 33 -13.76 -2.45 10.75
C VAL A 33 -15.00 -3.24 10.33
N GLU A 34 -15.27 -4.38 10.97
CA GLU A 34 -16.48 -5.18 10.70
C GLU A 34 -17.76 -4.39 10.96
N GLN A 35 -17.82 -3.64 12.07
CA GLN A 35 -18.96 -2.79 12.39
C GLN A 35 -19.16 -1.70 11.31
N VAL A 36 -18.09 -0.98 10.94
CA VAL A 36 -18.16 0.07 9.89
C VAL A 36 -18.65 -0.49 8.56
N CYS A 37 -18.22 -1.71 8.21
CA CYS A 37 -18.68 -2.43 7.01
C CYS A 37 -20.16 -2.83 7.12
N SER A 38 -20.58 -3.40 8.25
CA SER A 38 -21.96 -3.85 8.48
C SER A 38 -22.96 -2.71 8.42
N GLU A 39 -22.62 -1.52 8.94
CA GLU A 39 -23.46 -0.32 8.87
C GLU A 39 -23.68 0.19 7.44
N ARG A 40 -22.91 -0.33 6.47
CA ARG A 40 -22.87 0.13 5.08
C ARG A 40 -23.16 -1.00 4.08
N ASP A 41 -23.64 -2.14 4.57
CA ASP A 41 -23.92 -3.33 3.75
C ASP A 41 -22.71 -3.80 2.91
N ILE A 42 -21.50 -3.68 3.46
CA ILE A 42 -20.26 -4.13 2.83
C ILE A 42 -19.87 -5.50 3.39
N ALA A 43 -19.67 -6.49 2.52
CA ALA A 43 -19.13 -7.79 2.95
C ALA A 43 -17.71 -7.59 3.51
N CYS A 44 -17.47 -8.09 4.73
CA CYS A 44 -16.21 -7.94 5.43
C CYS A 44 -15.74 -9.29 5.98
N ALA A 45 -14.42 -9.54 5.93
CA ALA A 45 -13.79 -10.70 6.54
C ALA A 45 -12.59 -10.29 7.41
N VAL A 46 -12.44 -10.94 8.56
CA VAL A 46 -11.21 -10.88 9.36
C VAL A 46 -10.34 -12.08 9.00
N LEU A 47 -9.15 -11.82 8.45
CA LEU A 47 -8.19 -12.85 8.08
C LEU A 47 -7.14 -12.95 9.20
N ILE A 48 -7.15 -14.07 9.92
CA ILE A 48 -6.18 -14.31 11.00
C ILE A 48 -4.93 -14.94 10.38
N VAL A 49 -3.76 -14.35 10.63
CA VAL A 49 -2.49 -14.83 10.09
C VAL A 49 -1.47 -15.04 11.19
N GLN A 50 -0.57 -15.99 10.97
CA GLN A 50 0.60 -16.20 11.81
C GLN A 50 1.80 -15.50 11.18
N VAL A 51 2.55 -14.76 11.99
CA VAL A 51 3.78 -14.08 11.55
C VAL A 51 4.98 -14.90 11.96
N LEU A 52 5.81 -15.25 10.99
CA LEU A 52 7.07 -15.97 11.23
C LEU A 52 8.07 -15.09 11.98
N GLU A 53 9.03 -15.73 12.65
CA GLU A 53 10.13 -15.04 13.33
C GLU A 53 11.08 -14.31 12.36
N GLY A 54 11.87 -13.37 12.90
CA GLY A 54 12.86 -12.61 12.15
C GLY A 54 12.44 -11.16 11.92
N ASN A 55 12.51 -10.67 10.68
CA ASN A 55 12.08 -9.31 10.36
C ASN A 55 10.55 -9.21 10.41
N LEU A 56 10.02 -8.91 11.59
CA LEU A 56 8.59 -8.92 11.89
C LEU A 56 7.76 -8.11 10.89
N GLN A 57 8.24 -6.93 10.45
CA GLN A 57 7.51 -6.10 9.49
C GLN A 57 7.45 -6.74 8.10
N ALA A 58 8.55 -7.30 7.63
CA ALA A 58 8.59 -8.01 6.36
C ALA A 58 7.72 -9.27 6.41
N GLN A 59 7.83 -10.07 7.48
CA GLN A 59 7.03 -11.29 7.66
C GLN A 59 5.54 -10.99 7.79
N ALA A 60 5.16 -9.95 8.53
CA ALA A 60 3.77 -9.51 8.65
C ALA A 60 3.20 -9.03 7.31
N ARG A 61 4.04 -8.38 6.49
CA ARG A 61 3.65 -7.96 5.13
C ARG A 61 3.42 -9.18 4.23
N GLU A 62 4.34 -10.13 4.18
CA GLU A 62 4.20 -11.35 3.37
C GLU A 62 2.97 -12.16 3.80
N ALA A 63 2.79 -12.40 5.10
CA ALA A 63 1.64 -13.13 5.63
C ALA A 63 0.30 -12.46 5.25
N ARG A 64 0.25 -11.12 5.29
CA ARG A 64 -0.93 -10.35 4.89
C ARG A 64 -1.28 -10.55 3.42
N TYR A 65 -0.31 -10.42 2.52
CA TYR A 65 -0.57 -10.56 1.09
C TYR A 65 -0.91 -12.00 0.71
N ALA A 66 -0.28 -13.00 1.32
CA ALA A 66 -0.64 -14.40 1.14
C ALA A 66 -2.09 -14.70 1.59
N ALA A 67 -2.53 -14.15 2.71
CA ALA A 67 -3.91 -14.32 3.16
C ALA A 67 -4.92 -13.62 2.24
N LEU A 68 -4.60 -12.41 1.78
CA LEU A 68 -5.43 -11.70 0.81
C LEU A 68 -5.47 -12.42 -0.54
N GLU A 69 -4.40 -13.09 -0.95
CA GLU A 69 -4.35 -13.93 -2.15
C GLU A 69 -5.33 -15.07 -2.11
N HIS A 70 -5.28 -15.83 -1.02
CA HIS A 70 -6.20 -16.94 -0.83
C HIS A 70 -7.65 -16.44 -0.82
N TRP A 71 -7.92 -15.35 -0.10
CA TRP A 71 -9.25 -14.75 -0.02
C TRP A 71 -9.79 -14.24 -1.37
N VAL A 72 -8.93 -13.58 -2.17
CA VAL A 72 -9.28 -13.12 -3.53
C VAL A 72 -9.58 -14.29 -4.45
N SER A 73 -8.74 -15.34 -4.42
CA SER A 73 -8.91 -16.53 -5.25
C SER A 73 -10.21 -17.27 -4.92
N ASP A 74 -10.47 -17.52 -3.63
CA ASP A 74 -11.65 -18.27 -3.18
C ASP A 74 -12.98 -17.58 -3.54
N ARG A 75 -12.94 -16.25 -3.68
CA ARG A 75 -14.12 -15.42 -3.98
C ARG A 75 -14.21 -14.97 -5.44
N GLY A 76 -13.21 -15.28 -6.26
CA GLY A 76 -13.16 -14.84 -7.66
C GLY A 76 -13.07 -13.32 -7.81
N LEU A 77 -12.41 -12.62 -6.87
CA LEU A 77 -12.21 -11.19 -6.94
C LEU A 77 -11.11 -10.83 -7.96
N ALA A 78 -11.22 -9.68 -8.62
CA ALA A 78 -10.32 -9.31 -9.72
C ALA A 78 -8.99 -8.67 -9.26
N ALA A 79 -8.97 -8.03 -8.09
CA ALA A 79 -7.81 -7.29 -7.61
C ALA A 79 -7.89 -6.98 -6.11
N ILE A 80 -6.75 -6.64 -5.52
CA ILE A 80 -6.65 -6.08 -4.17
C ILE A 80 -6.50 -4.55 -4.27
N MET A 81 -7.37 -3.80 -3.59
CA MET A 81 -7.20 -2.36 -3.37
C MET A 81 -6.49 -2.09 -2.05
N THR A 82 -5.45 -1.24 -2.07
CA THR A 82 -4.79 -0.79 -0.83
C THR A 82 -4.82 0.73 -0.70
N ALA A 83 -4.80 1.22 0.54
CA ALA A 83 -4.98 2.63 0.86
C ALA A 83 -3.68 3.48 0.81
N HIS A 84 -2.67 3.04 0.05
CA HIS A 84 -1.43 3.80 -0.07
C HIS A 84 -1.70 5.17 -0.71
N HIS A 85 -1.08 6.21 -0.16
CA HIS A 85 -1.28 7.60 -0.57
C HIS A 85 0.05 8.30 -0.90
N ALA A 86 0.00 9.58 -1.30
CA ALA A 86 1.17 10.34 -1.75
C ALA A 86 2.26 10.44 -0.66
N ASP A 87 1.86 10.64 0.60
CA ASP A 87 2.83 10.70 1.71
C ASP A 87 3.57 9.35 1.90
N ASP A 88 2.91 8.19 1.68
CA ASP A 88 3.59 6.88 1.71
C ASP A 88 4.62 6.73 0.58
N GLN A 89 4.36 7.33 -0.58
CA GLN A 89 5.31 7.38 -1.70
C GLN A 89 6.52 8.22 -1.33
N ALA A 90 6.30 9.40 -0.77
CA ALA A 90 7.37 10.29 -0.33
C ALA A 90 8.25 9.59 0.71
N GLU A 91 7.63 8.94 1.71
CA GLU A 91 8.34 8.11 2.69
C GLU A 91 9.17 7.01 2.02
N THR A 92 8.56 6.27 1.10
CA THR A 92 9.22 5.15 0.40
C THR A 92 10.38 5.62 -0.47
N LEU A 93 10.20 6.71 -1.22
CA LEU A 93 11.25 7.27 -2.07
C LEU A 93 12.45 7.71 -1.23
N LEU A 94 12.23 8.47 -0.16
CA LEU A 94 13.30 8.95 0.72
C LEU A 94 14.03 7.80 1.43
N MET A 95 13.29 6.79 1.90
CA MET A 95 13.89 5.57 2.46
C MET A 95 14.83 4.90 1.46
N ARG A 96 14.41 4.77 0.20
CA ARG A 96 15.19 4.12 -0.86
C ARG A 96 16.36 4.98 -1.34
N LEU A 97 16.18 6.31 -1.34
CA LEU A 97 17.24 7.27 -1.63
C LEU A 97 18.35 7.19 -0.58
N ASN A 98 18.00 7.14 0.71
CA ASN A 98 18.96 6.97 1.81
C ASN A 98 19.76 5.65 1.73
N ARG A 99 19.24 4.66 1.00
CA ARG A 99 19.90 3.37 0.75
C ARG A 99 20.72 3.35 -0.55
N GLY A 100 20.81 4.48 -1.28
CA GLY A 100 21.53 4.58 -2.54
C GLY A 100 20.88 3.79 -3.68
N SER A 101 19.56 3.68 -3.69
CA SER A 101 18.84 2.94 -4.74
C SER A 101 19.00 3.61 -6.12
N GLY A 102 19.14 2.80 -7.17
CA GLY A 102 19.08 3.27 -8.56
C GLY A 102 17.65 3.52 -9.05
N VAL A 103 17.48 3.83 -10.34
CA VAL A 103 16.19 4.19 -10.95
C VAL A 103 15.08 3.17 -10.65
N ALA A 104 15.37 1.88 -10.86
CA ALA A 104 14.43 0.79 -10.56
C ALA A 104 13.96 0.78 -9.09
N GLY A 105 14.89 1.05 -8.16
CA GLY A 105 14.55 1.14 -6.74
C GLY A 105 13.80 2.43 -6.43
N LEU A 106 14.16 3.56 -7.02
CA LEU A 106 13.51 4.84 -6.77
C LEU A 106 12.13 5.00 -7.42
N ALA A 107 11.72 4.09 -8.31
CA ALA A 107 10.39 4.03 -8.93
C ALA A 107 9.19 3.88 -7.95
N GLY A 108 9.43 3.97 -6.63
CA GLY A 108 8.40 3.99 -5.60
C GLY A 108 7.52 2.74 -5.59
N VAL A 109 6.26 2.93 -5.21
CA VAL A 109 5.22 1.90 -5.27
C VAL A 109 4.37 2.14 -6.53
N ARG A 110 4.09 1.11 -7.34
CA ARG A 110 3.29 1.29 -8.56
C ARG A 110 1.80 1.46 -8.25
N ALA A 111 1.09 2.30 -9.01
CA ALA A 111 -0.36 2.48 -8.86
C ALA A 111 -1.15 1.22 -9.22
N ASP A 112 -0.66 0.50 -10.22
CA ASP A 112 -1.18 -0.77 -10.67
C ASP A 112 0.00 -1.74 -10.76
N GLN A 113 -0.10 -2.86 -10.05
CA GLN A 113 0.98 -3.81 -9.91
C GLN A 113 0.45 -5.22 -10.16
N HIS A 114 1.03 -5.88 -11.15
CA HIS A 114 0.91 -7.30 -11.39
C HIS A 114 2.34 -7.86 -11.44
N THR A 115 2.68 -8.77 -10.54
CA THR A 115 4.06 -9.29 -10.39
C THR A 115 4.06 -10.79 -10.35
N GLU A 116 5.15 -11.45 -10.76
CA GLU A 116 5.29 -12.89 -10.56
C GLU A 116 5.27 -13.32 -9.09
N HIS A 117 5.64 -12.41 -8.17
CA HIS A 117 5.65 -12.65 -6.73
C HIS A 117 4.25 -12.76 -6.12
N TRP A 118 3.23 -12.16 -6.75
CA TRP A 118 1.84 -12.18 -6.30
C TRP A 118 0.94 -12.44 -7.50
N THR A 119 0.20 -13.55 -7.51
CA THR A 119 -0.58 -13.92 -8.69
C THR A 119 -1.76 -13.00 -8.96
N MET A 120 -2.11 -12.11 -8.02
CA MET A 120 -3.16 -11.11 -8.21
C MET A 120 -2.63 -9.73 -8.61
N ARG A 121 -3.55 -8.95 -9.20
CA ARG A 121 -3.38 -7.51 -9.41
C ARG A 121 -3.59 -6.73 -8.11
N ILE A 122 -2.66 -5.84 -7.78
CA ILE A 122 -2.76 -4.90 -6.65
C ILE A 122 -2.89 -3.48 -7.20
N VAL A 123 -3.96 -2.79 -6.84
CA VAL A 123 -4.24 -1.41 -7.24
C VAL A 123 -4.22 -0.46 -6.05
N ARG A 124 -3.78 0.77 -6.29
CA ARG A 124 -3.54 1.81 -5.26
C ARG A 124 -4.14 3.14 -5.73
N PRO A 125 -5.47 3.27 -5.76
CA PRO A 125 -6.15 4.43 -6.34
C PRO A 125 -5.88 5.73 -5.56
N LEU A 126 -5.40 5.66 -4.33
CA LEU A 126 -5.20 6.81 -3.46
C LEU A 126 -3.80 7.44 -3.57
N LEU A 127 -2.91 6.94 -4.44
CA LEU A 127 -1.52 7.43 -4.53
C LEU A 127 -1.39 8.91 -4.90
N GLY A 128 -2.39 9.50 -5.54
CA GLY A 128 -2.42 10.93 -5.88
C GLY A 128 -3.01 11.83 -4.78
N PHE A 129 -3.42 11.27 -3.64
CA PHE A 129 -4.06 12.02 -2.56
C PHE A 129 -3.12 12.16 -1.37
N ARG A 130 -3.22 13.29 -0.65
CA ARG A 130 -2.52 13.51 0.61
C ARG A 130 -3.25 12.82 1.76
N ARG A 131 -2.48 12.40 2.76
CA ARG A 131 -3.02 11.84 4.00
C ARG A 131 -4.05 12.78 4.65
N ALA A 132 -3.77 14.08 4.71
CA ALA A 132 -4.66 15.08 5.31
C ALA A 132 -6.03 15.18 4.59
N GLU A 133 -6.07 15.03 3.27
CA GLU A 133 -7.31 14.99 2.50
C GLU A 133 -8.13 13.74 2.87
N LEU A 134 -7.46 12.59 2.99
CA LEU A 134 -8.11 11.33 3.37
C LEU A 134 -8.62 11.37 4.82
N GLU A 135 -7.88 11.99 5.74
CA GLU A 135 -8.30 12.20 7.13
C GLU A 135 -9.55 13.10 7.20
N SER A 136 -9.62 14.13 6.34
CA SER A 136 -10.79 15.02 6.24
C SER A 136 -12.03 14.26 5.78
N VAL A 137 -11.91 13.33 4.82
CA VAL A 137 -13.01 12.46 4.38
C VAL A 137 -13.50 11.56 5.52
N VAL A 138 -12.58 10.98 6.28
CA VAL A 138 -12.92 10.11 7.43
C VAL A 138 -13.63 10.91 8.52
N SER A 139 -13.11 12.10 8.84
CA SER A 139 -13.71 13.01 9.83
C SER A 139 -15.10 13.49 9.41
N ALA A 140 -15.29 13.82 8.13
CA ALA A 140 -16.59 14.27 7.61
C ALA A 140 -17.66 13.16 7.67
N ALA A 141 -17.24 11.89 7.63
CA ALA A 141 -18.11 10.74 7.81
C ALA A 141 -18.38 10.38 9.28
N GLY A 142 -17.88 11.17 10.24
CA GLY A 142 -18.05 10.92 11.68
C GLY A 142 -17.28 9.69 12.19
N LEU A 143 -16.34 9.17 11.40
CA LEU A 143 -15.51 8.04 11.79
C LEU A 143 -14.23 8.54 12.45
N GLN A 144 -13.80 7.83 13.49
CA GLN A 144 -12.49 8.02 14.09
C GLN A 144 -11.63 6.81 13.77
N ALA A 145 -10.55 7.01 13.01
CA ALA A 145 -9.60 5.94 12.71
C ALA A 145 -8.93 5.45 14.01
N VAL A 146 -8.78 4.13 14.14
CA VAL A 146 -8.06 3.56 15.28
C VAL A 146 -6.59 3.95 15.19
N LYS A 147 -6.03 4.42 16.31
CA LYS A 147 -4.63 4.85 16.40
C LYS A 147 -3.75 3.68 16.81
N ASP A 148 -3.06 3.07 15.86
CA ASP A 148 -2.01 2.08 16.15
C ASP A 148 -0.78 2.77 16.77
N PRO A 149 -0.35 2.41 18.00
CA PRO A 149 0.83 2.99 18.65
C PRO A 149 2.13 2.81 17.87
N SER A 150 2.26 1.73 17.08
CA SER A 150 3.46 1.48 16.26
C SER A 150 3.65 2.52 15.15
N ASN A 151 2.59 3.24 14.77
CA ASN A 151 2.67 4.35 13.81
C ASN A 151 3.41 5.58 14.37
N GLN A 152 3.74 5.59 15.67
CA GLN A 152 4.44 6.67 16.36
C GLN A 152 5.82 6.24 16.89
N ASP A 153 6.23 5.00 16.64
CA ASP A 153 7.50 4.47 17.14
C ASP A 153 8.67 4.88 16.23
N ASP A 154 9.47 5.83 16.70
CA ASP A 154 10.61 6.41 15.98
C ASP A 154 11.80 5.46 15.78
N ARG A 155 11.75 4.26 16.38
CA ARG A 155 12.73 3.19 16.08
C ARG A 155 12.62 2.71 14.63
N PHE A 156 11.48 2.95 13.96
CA PHE A 156 11.28 2.59 12.56
C PHE A 156 11.66 3.75 11.63
N ASP A 157 12.53 3.48 10.65
CA ASP A 157 12.98 4.46 9.64
C ASP A 157 11.82 5.23 8.99
N ARG A 158 10.72 4.54 8.72
CA ARG A 158 9.52 5.14 8.10
C ARG A 158 8.91 6.21 8.99
N VAL A 159 8.81 5.98 10.31
CA VAL A 159 8.26 6.96 11.26
C VAL A 159 9.18 8.17 11.36
N ARG A 160 10.51 7.97 11.41
CA ARG A 160 11.49 9.07 11.42
C ARG A 160 11.37 9.96 10.19
N ILE A 161 11.25 9.36 9.00
CA ILE A 161 11.09 10.12 7.75
C ILE A 161 9.75 10.85 7.72
N ARG A 162 8.66 10.21 8.17
CA ARG A 162 7.35 10.85 8.29
C ARG A 162 7.39 12.09 9.18
N LEU A 163 8.01 11.99 10.36
CA LEU A 163 8.16 13.13 11.27
C LEU A 163 9.01 14.25 10.64
N ALA A 164 10.14 13.89 10.03
CA ALA A 164 10.99 14.88 9.34
C ALA A 164 10.27 15.57 8.16
N LEU A 165 9.43 14.84 7.42
CA LEU A 165 8.59 15.41 6.36
C LEU A 165 7.50 16.33 6.90
N ALA A 166 6.92 16.01 8.07
CA ALA A 166 5.91 16.86 8.69
C ALA A 166 6.46 18.23 9.09
N ASP A 167 7.73 18.29 9.50
CA ASP A 167 8.42 19.53 9.85
C ASP A 167 9.01 20.26 8.62
N ALA A 168 9.00 19.64 7.44
CA ALA A 168 9.56 20.19 6.21
C ALA A 168 8.46 20.76 5.29
N ASP A 169 7.96 21.95 5.64
CA ASP A 169 6.91 22.66 4.89
C ASP A 169 7.28 23.02 3.43
N TRP A 170 8.57 23.04 3.12
CA TRP A 170 9.12 23.29 1.77
C TRP A 170 9.20 22.03 0.89
N ILE A 171 8.95 20.84 1.45
CA ILE A 171 8.85 19.60 0.68
C ILE A 171 7.37 19.35 0.38
N ASP A 172 7.03 19.18 -0.90
CA ASP A 172 5.70 18.76 -1.31
C ASP A 172 5.65 17.25 -1.61
N PRO A 173 5.02 16.43 -0.75
CA PRO A 173 4.80 15.01 -1.01
C PRO A 173 4.15 14.67 -2.34
N LEU A 174 3.30 15.53 -2.92
CA LEU A 174 2.76 15.26 -4.26
C LEU A 174 3.85 15.35 -5.33
N ALA A 175 4.68 16.39 -5.30
CA ALA A 175 5.82 16.53 -6.20
C ALA A 175 6.85 15.40 -6.03
N VAL A 176 7.08 14.95 -4.78
CA VAL A 176 7.94 13.80 -4.49
C VAL A 176 7.35 12.50 -5.06
N ALA A 177 6.05 12.26 -4.87
CA ALA A 177 5.36 11.11 -5.43
C ALA A 177 5.37 11.14 -6.97
N GLN A 178 5.20 12.31 -7.58
CA GLN A 178 5.30 12.50 -9.03
C GLN A 178 6.72 12.19 -9.54
N SER A 179 7.75 12.57 -8.79
CA SER A 179 9.14 12.23 -9.13
C SER A 179 9.37 10.71 -9.13
N ALA A 180 8.79 9.99 -8.16
CA ALA A 180 8.82 8.53 -8.14
C ALA A 180 8.13 7.91 -9.38
N GLN A 181 7.03 8.51 -9.84
CA GLN A 181 6.35 8.08 -11.07
C GLN A 181 7.20 8.34 -12.32
N HIS A 182 7.83 9.51 -12.46
CA HIS A 182 8.75 9.77 -13.58
C HIS A 182 9.93 8.79 -13.61
N LEU A 183 10.44 8.40 -12.44
CA LEU A 183 11.48 7.38 -12.33
C LEU A 183 10.97 5.99 -12.72
N ALA A 184 9.71 5.66 -12.43
CA ALA A 184 9.07 4.42 -12.87
C ALA A 184 8.94 4.37 -14.40
N ASP A 185 8.47 5.46 -15.01
CA ASP A 185 8.33 5.58 -16.47
C ASP A 185 9.70 5.47 -17.16
N ALA A 186 10.72 6.10 -16.59
CA ALA A 186 12.09 5.99 -17.07
C ALA A 186 12.63 4.56 -16.96
N ASN A 187 12.33 3.85 -15.86
CA ASN A 187 12.72 2.45 -15.70
C ASN A 187 12.06 1.54 -16.74
N GLU A 188 10.76 1.74 -17.00
CA GLU A 188 10.04 0.96 -18.01
C GLU A 188 10.61 1.15 -19.42
N ALA A 189 10.98 2.39 -19.76
CA ALA A 189 11.67 2.67 -21.02
C ALA A 189 13.04 1.96 -21.11
N LEU A 190 13.81 1.92 -20.01
CA LEU A 190 15.07 1.20 -19.95
C LEU A 190 14.88 -0.31 -20.11
N ASP A 191 13.91 -0.90 -19.41
CA ASP A 191 13.60 -2.32 -19.50
C ASP A 191 13.17 -2.71 -20.92
N TYR A 192 12.33 -1.89 -21.55
CA TYR A 192 11.92 -2.08 -22.94
C TYR A 192 13.11 -2.07 -23.91
N GLU A 193 14.03 -1.12 -23.76
CA GLU A 193 15.21 -1.02 -24.62
C GLU A 193 16.17 -2.20 -24.42
N VAL A 194 16.34 -2.65 -23.17
CA VAL A 194 17.12 -3.86 -22.85
C VAL A 194 16.51 -5.07 -23.55
N GLU A 195 15.20 -5.30 -23.41
CA GLU A 195 14.52 -6.42 -24.09
C GLU A 195 14.63 -6.35 -25.61
N ARG A 196 14.44 -5.15 -26.17
CA ARG A 196 14.53 -4.90 -27.62
C ARG A 196 15.92 -5.26 -28.13
N PHE A 197 16.97 -4.81 -27.43
CA PHE A 197 18.36 -5.10 -27.76
C PHE A 197 18.65 -6.62 -27.68
N TRP A 198 18.19 -7.30 -26.64
CA TRP A 198 18.35 -8.76 -26.50
C TRP A 198 17.69 -9.51 -27.66
N LYS A 199 16.43 -9.20 -27.99
CA LYS A 199 15.69 -9.86 -29.08
C LYS A 199 16.39 -9.67 -30.44
N GLN A 200 16.94 -8.49 -30.71
CA GLN A 200 17.64 -8.20 -31.98
C GLN A 200 18.98 -8.92 -32.13
N ASN A 201 19.71 -9.14 -31.03
CA ASN A 201 21.04 -9.75 -31.07
C ASN A 201 21.01 -11.27 -30.84
N ALA A 202 20.01 -11.78 -30.13
CA ALA A 202 19.80 -13.22 -29.97
C ALA A 202 19.39 -13.92 -31.28
N GLN A 203 18.78 -13.19 -32.23
CA GLN A 203 18.44 -13.71 -33.57
C GLN A 203 19.60 -13.68 -34.58
N ARG A 204 20.75 -13.11 -34.19
CA ARG A 204 21.96 -13.01 -35.03
C ARG A 204 23.04 -14.04 -34.70
N SER A 205 22.81 -14.89 -33.70
CA SER A 205 23.71 -15.97 -33.25
C SER A 205 23.11 -17.32 -33.64
#